data_AF-A0A6I4UA87-F1
#
_entry.id   AF-A0A6I4UA87-F1
#
_cell.length_a   1.000
_cell.length_b   1.000
_cell.length_c   1.000
_cell.angle_alpha   90.00
_cell.angle_beta   90.00
_cell.angle_gamma   90.00
#
_symmetry.space_group_name_H-M   'P 1'
#
loop_
_entity.id
_entity.type
_entity.pdbx_description
1 polymer ?
#
loop_
_entity_poly.entity_id
_entity_poly.type
_entity_poly.pdbx_seq_one_letter_code
_entity_poly.pdbx_strand_id
1 'polypeptide(L)'
;MHTEKAWASITFAGTRHSLTILFAGEEAVEAGEEFVAALPDHEFAIPGQLVADAGVVEVEHRLTPEPRLVVRCELLLLEEG
;
A
#
# COMPACT_ATOMS: atom_id res chain seq x y z
N MET A 1 -2.13 -6.68 8.14
CA MET A 1 -3.17 -7.53 7.52
C MET A 1 -3.07 -7.35 6.01
N HIS A 2 -3.21 -8.42 5.24
CA HIS A 2 -3.21 -8.37 3.78
C HIS A 2 -4.45 -9.13 3.28
N THR A 3 -5.15 -8.53 2.33
CA THR A 3 -6.25 -9.17 1.61
C THR A 3 -6.12 -8.89 0.14
N GLU A 4 -6.60 -9.81 -0.68
CA GLU A 4 -6.64 -9.66 -2.13
C GLU A 4 -8.05 -9.93 -2.65
N LYS A 5 -8.40 -9.23 -3.73
CA LYS A 5 -9.67 -9.41 -4.42
C LYS A 5 -9.43 -9.33 -5.91
N ALA A 6 -9.95 -10.33 -6.64
CA ALA A 6 -9.97 -10.31 -8.10
C ALA A 6 -10.63 -9.02 -8.61
N TRP A 7 -9.99 -8.40 -9.59
CA TRP A 7 -10.44 -7.18 -10.25
C TRP A 7 -10.40 -7.38 -11.75
N ALA A 8 -11.43 -6.92 -12.45
CA ALA A 8 -11.44 -6.95 -13.91
C ALA A 8 -12.20 -5.75 -14.45
N SER A 9 -11.80 -5.34 -15.65
CA SER A 9 -12.45 -4.35 -16.50
C SER A 9 -12.74 -4.96 -17.88
N ILE A 10 -13.18 -4.16 -18.83
CA ILE A 10 -13.45 -4.63 -20.20
C ILE A 10 -12.16 -5.09 -20.90
N THR A 11 -11.01 -4.48 -20.59
CA THR A 11 -9.75 -4.68 -21.31
C THR A 11 -8.63 -5.27 -20.45
N PHE A 12 -8.78 -5.30 -19.13
CA PHE A 12 -7.74 -5.74 -18.19
C PHE A 12 -8.31 -6.63 -17.09
N ALA A 13 -7.56 -7.64 -16.69
CA ALA A 13 -7.78 -8.41 -15.48
C ALA A 13 -6.61 -8.17 -14.52
N GLY A 14 -6.85 -8.40 -13.23
CA GLY A 14 -5.86 -8.14 -12.20
C GLY A 14 -6.38 -8.45 -10.80
N THR A 15 -5.63 -7.98 -9.82
CA THR A 15 -5.92 -8.18 -8.41
C THR A 15 -5.74 -6.86 -7.66
N ARG A 16 -6.74 -6.51 -6.85
CA ARG A 16 -6.63 -5.42 -5.89
C ARG A 16 -6.14 -5.97 -4.55
N HIS A 17 -4.98 -5.50 -4.11
CA HIS A 17 -4.38 -5.82 -2.83
C HIS A 17 -4.70 -4.70 -1.87
N SER A 18 -5.26 -5.03 -0.70
CA SER A 18 -5.42 -4.09 0.41
C SER A 18 -4.49 -4.53 1.53
N LEU A 19 -3.64 -3.62 1.99
CA LEU A 19 -2.62 -3.84 2.99
C LEU A 19 -2.88 -2.92 4.18
N THR A 20 -2.62 -3.44 5.38
CA THR A 20 -2.55 -2.66 6.62
C THR A 20 -1.22 -2.96 7.28
N ILE A 21 -0.40 -1.92 7.40
CA ILE A 21 0.97 -1.96 7.92
C ILE A 21 1.00 -1.17 9.23
N LEU A 22 1.56 -1.77 10.27
CA LEU A 22 1.80 -1.10 11.56
C LEU A 22 3.29 -0.77 11.64
N PHE A 23 3.57 0.51 11.82
CA PHE A 23 4.86 1.06 12.18
C PHE A 23 4.83 1.37 13.68
N ALA A 24 5.71 0.74 14.47
CA ALA A 24 5.71 0.86 15.93
C ALA A 24 7.07 1.33 16.45
N GLY A 25 7.07 2.38 17.25
CA GLY A 25 8.29 3.08 17.68
C GLY A 25 8.58 4.30 16.79
N GLU A 26 9.39 5.22 17.32
CA GLU A 26 9.67 6.53 16.71
C GLU A 26 10.30 6.40 15.32
N GLU A 27 11.38 5.61 15.19
CA GLU A 27 12.05 5.35 13.91
C GLU A 27 11.12 4.70 12.87
N ALA A 28 10.25 3.78 13.32
CA ALA A 28 9.31 3.14 12.42
C ALA A 28 8.23 4.13 11.95
N VAL A 29 7.75 5.00 12.84
CA VAL A 29 6.79 6.05 12.48
C VAL A 29 7.39 6.97 11.41
N GLU A 30 8.63 7.42 11.59
CA GLU A 30 9.34 8.23 10.58
C GLU A 30 9.43 7.49 9.23
N ALA A 31 9.84 6.23 9.22
CA ALA A 31 9.87 5.41 8.01
C ALA A 31 8.46 5.22 7.40
N GLY A 32 7.43 5.17 8.22
CA GLY A 32 6.04 5.07 7.77
C GLY A 32 5.54 6.37 7.14
N GLU A 33 5.98 7.53 7.63
CA GLU A 33 5.70 8.83 7.02
C GLU A 33 6.38 8.94 5.64
N GLU A 34 7.64 8.51 5.53
CA GLU A 34 8.34 8.40 4.23
C GLU A 34 7.61 7.44 3.28
N PHE A 35 7.16 6.29 3.77
CA PHE A 35 6.38 5.34 2.98
C PHE A 35 5.07 5.97 2.46
N VAL A 36 4.34 6.71 3.30
CA VAL A 36 3.09 7.39 2.91
C VAL A 36 3.36 8.42 1.82
N ALA A 37 4.46 9.17 1.91
CA ALA A 37 4.83 10.16 0.92
C ALA A 37 5.32 9.53 -0.40
N ALA A 38 6.06 8.43 -0.33
CA ALA A 38 6.66 7.81 -1.50
C ALA A 38 5.71 6.90 -2.28
N LEU A 39 4.77 6.21 -1.61
CA LEU A 39 3.96 5.15 -2.21
C LEU A 39 3.18 5.59 -3.48
N PRO A 40 2.48 6.74 -3.52
CA PRO A 40 1.67 7.12 -4.68
C PRO A 40 2.48 7.35 -5.96
N ASP A 41 3.71 7.82 -5.81
CA ASP A 41 4.61 8.15 -6.92
C ASP A 41 5.67 7.06 -7.15
N HIS A 42 5.62 5.95 -6.40
CA HIS A 42 6.61 4.89 -6.49
C HIS A 42 6.42 4.08 -7.77
N GLU A 43 7.46 4.02 -8.60
CA GLU A 43 7.50 3.14 -9.75
C GLU A 43 7.89 1.72 -9.33
N PHE A 44 6.94 0.79 -9.44
CA PHE A 44 7.16 -0.62 -9.10
C PHE A 44 7.75 -1.39 -10.27
N ALA A 45 8.88 -2.06 -10.05
CA ALA A 45 9.45 -3.01 -10.99
C ALA A 45 9.19 -4.46 -10.51
N ILE A 46 8.01 -4.99 -10.80
CA ILE A 46 7.63 -6.38 -10.46
C ILE A 46 7.62 -7.22 -11.74
N PRO A 47 8.46 -8.27 -11.85
CA PRO A 47 8.47 -9.12 -13.03
C PRO A 47 7.10 -9.78 -13.31
N GLY A 48 6.59 -9.63 -14.53
CA GLY A 48 5.35 -10.27 -14.97
C GLY A 48 4.06 -9.61 -14.45
N GLN A 49 4.16 -8.45 -13.79
CA GLN A 49 3.02 -7.75 -13.20
C GLN A 49 3.17 -6.24 -13.38
N LEU A 50 2.09 -5.58 -13.74
CA LEU A 50 2.04 -4.12 -13.83
C LEU A 50 1.27 -3.56 -12.64
N VAL A 51 1.88 -2.68 -11.84
CA VAL A 51 1.15 -1.93 -10.81
C VAL A 51 0.49 -0.72 -11.49
N ALA A 52 -0.82 -0.81 -11.71
CA ALA A 52 -1.58 0.23 -12.38
C ALA A 52 -2.00 1.37 -11.44
N ASP A 53 -2.11 1.09 -10.15
CA ASP A 53 -2.46 2.06 -9.13
C ASP A 53 -1.86 1.63 -7.79
N ALA A 54 -1.34 2.57 -7.02
CA ALA A 54 -0.84 2.34 -5.66
C ALA A 54 -1.12 3.60 -4.85
N GLY A 55 -1.82 3.46 -3.73
CA GLY A 55 -2.23 4.63 -2.96
C GLY A 55 -2.48 4.33 -1.50
N VAL A 56 -2.28 5.35 -0.68
CA VAL A 56 -2.64 5.33 0.74
C VAL A 56 -4.12 5.68 0.87
N VAL A 57 -4.88 4.82 1.55
CA VAL A 57 -6.33 5.02 1.77
C VAL A 57 -6.64 5.53 3.16
N GLU A 58 -5.80 5.21 4.15
CA GLU A 58 -5.99 5.68 5.53
C GLU A 58 -4.66 5.72 6.28
N VAL A 59 -4.51 6.73 7.14
CA VAL A 59 -3.35 6.93 8.01
C VAL A 59 -3.85 7.25 9.41
N GLU A 60 -3.54 6.39 10.38
CA GLU A 60 -3.85 6.63 11.79
C GLU A 60 -2.55 6.79 12.59
N HIS A 61 -2.36 7.97 13.17
CA HIS A 61 -1.28 8.27 14.09
C HIS A 61 -1.74 8.14 15.54
N ARG A 62 -0.95 7.46 16.36
CA ARG A 62 -1.12 7.39 17.80
C ARG A 62 0.20 7.71 18.48
N LEU A 63 0.21 8.78 19.29
CA LEU A 63 1.42 9.23 19.98
C LEU A 63 1.58 8.63 21.40
N THR A 64 0.50 8.07 21.96
CA THR A 64 0.50 7.54 23.33
C THR A 64 -0.20 6.17 23.42
N PRO A 65 0.24 5.26 24.31
CA PRO A 65 1.38 5.39 25.23
C PRO A 65 2.76 5.31 24.54
N GLU A 66 2.81 4.82 23.30
CA GLU A 66 4.01 4.76 22.46
C GLU A 66 3.66 5.24 21.04
N PRO A 67 4.59 5.89 20.32
CA PRO A 67 4.39 6.28 18.93
C PRO A 67 4.12 5.08 18.04
N ARG A 68 3.01 5.15 17.29
CA ARG A 68 2.58 4.15 16.32
C ARG A 68 1.88 4.83 15.16
N LEU A 69 2.07 4.26 13.98
CA LEU A 69 1.46 4.68 12.74
C LEU A 69 0.87 3.45 12.06
N VAL A 70 -0.44 3.48 11.81
CA VAL A 70 -1.13 2.45 11.02
C VAL A 70 -1.43 3.04 9.66
N VAL A 71 -0.88 2.43 8.62
CA VAL A 71 -1.12 2.83 7.23
C VAL A 71 -1.93 1.74 6.57
N ARG A 72 -3.05 2.14 5.97
CA ARG A 72 -3.79 1.31 5.04
C ARG A 72 -3.53 1.81 3.63
N CYS A 73 -3.14 0.91 2.74
CA CYS A 73 -2.92 1.20 1.34
C CYS A 73 -3.56 0.15 0.43
N GLU A 74 -3.78 0.53 -0.81
CA GLU A 74 -4.30 -0.33 -1.85
C GLU A 74 -3.40 -0.28 -3.07
N LEU A 75 -3.22 -1.44 -3.71
CA LEU A 75 -2.49 -1.58 -4.96
C LEU A 75 -3.37 -2.35 -5.95
N LEU A 76 -3.40 -1.88 -7.20
CA LEU A 76 -4.00 -2.59 -8.31
C LEU A 76 -2.88 -3.18 -9.18
N LEU A 77 -2.75 -4.49 -9.13
CA LEU A 77 -1.84 -5.24 -9.98
C LEU A 77 -2.63 -5.77 -11.18
N LEU A 78 -2.11 -5.57 -12.38
CA LEU A 78 -2.66 -6.12 -13.61
C LEU A 78 -1.80 -7.29 -14.08
N GLU A 79 -2.47 -8.31 -14.61
CA GLU A 79 -1.82 -9.41 -15.30
C GLU A 79 -1.28 -8.91 -16.64
N GLU A 80 -0.01 -9.20 -16.94
CA GLU A 80 0.50 -9.01 -18.30
C GLU A 80 -0.15 -10.06 -19.21
N GLY A 81 -0.79 -9.59 -20.29
CA GLY A 81 -1.49 -10.43 -21.27
C GLY A 81 -0.59 -11.15 -22.27
#